data_AF-A0A1G5ZZN5-F1
#
_entry.id   AF-A0A1G5ZZN5-F1
#
_cell.length_a   1.000
_cell.length_b   1.000
_cell.length_c   1.000
_cell.angle_alpha   90.00
_cell.angle_beta   90.00
_cell.angle_gamma   90.00
#
_symmetry.space_group_name_H-M   'P 1'
#
loop_
_entity.id
_entity.type
_entity.pdbx_description
1 polymer ?
#
loop_
_entity_poly.entity_id
_entity_poly.type
_entity_poly.pdbx_seq_one_letter_code
_entity_poly.pdbx_strand_id
1 'polypeptide(L)' 'MKSILFDLDGTLVDSSPGIKVAFRYAFKSLQLPLPDDDTLSTFIGPPLETTFWKVF' A
#
# COMPACT_ATOMS: atom_id res chain seq x y z
N MET A 1 24.23 2.98 21.67
CA MET A 1 23.53 2.51 20.45
C MET A 1 24.42 2.86 19.26
N LYS A 2 24.80 1.91 18.39
CA LYS A 2 25.73 2.17 17.27
C LYS A 2 25.04 2.42 15.92
N SER A 3 23.79 1.97 15.75
CA SER A 3 23.00 2.20 14.54
C SER A 3 21.53 2.39 14.88
N ILE A 4 20.83 3.19 14.06
CA ILE A 4 19.38 3.36 14.08
C ILE A 4 18.87 2.99 12.69
N LEU A 5 17.82 2.17 12.64
CA LEU A 5 17.14 1.79 11.40
C LEU A 5 15.82 2.53 11.35
N PHE A 6 15.49 3.03 10.16
CA PHE A 6 14.21 3.67 9.88
C PHE A 6 13.55 2.92 8.74
N ASP A 7 12.26 2.69 8.90
CA ASP A 7 11.39 2.34 7.78
C ASP A 7 11.14 3.60 6.92
N LEU A 8 10.69 3.42 5.69
CA LEU A 8 10.47 4.52 4.75
C LEU A 8 9.02 4.98 4.77
N ASP A 9 8.12 4.13 4.29
CA ASP A 9 6.73 4.45 4.04
C ASP A 9 5.96 4.58 5.36
N GLY A 10 5.35 5.74 5.59
CA GLY A 10 4.65 6.04 6.84
C GLY A 10 5.57 6.30 8.04
N THR A 11 6.89 6.19 7.88
CA THR A 11 7.88 6.53 8.92
C THR A 11 8.67 7.79 8.56
N LEU A 12 9.39 7.79 7.43
CA LEU A 12 10.14 8.96 6.94
C LEU A 12 9.34 9.79 5.93
N VAL A 13 8.46 9.15 5.16
CA VAL A 13 7.70 9.78 4.09
C VAL A 13 6.24 9.39 4.17
N ASP A 14 5.34 10.37 4.11
CA ASP A 14 3.92 10.11 3.84
C ASP A 14 3.74 9.80 2.34
N SER A 15 3.99 8.55 1.98
CA SER A 15 3.79 8.01 0.64
C SER A 15 2.36 7.51 0.39
N SER A 16 1.47 7.64 1.38
CA SER A 16 0.11 7.12 1.31
C SER A 16 -0.69 7.61 0.10
N PRO A 17 -0.61 8.88 -0.36
CA PRO A 17 -1.38 9.33 -1.52
C PRO A 17 -0.93 8.63 -2.81
N GLY A 18 0.38 8.47 -2.99
CA GLY A 18 0.96 7.83 -4.18
C GLY A 18 0.64 6.33 -4.23
N ILE A 19 0.78 5.64 -3.09
CA ILE A 19 0.47 4.21 -3.00
C ILE A 19 -1.01 3.95 -3.29
N LYS A 20 -1.92 4.77 -2.73
CA LYS A 20 -3.37 4.65 -3.01
C LYS A 20 -3.69 4.85 -4.48
N VAL A 21 -3.08 5.82 -5.15
CA VAL A 21 -3.27 6.03 -6.60
C VAL A 21 -2.81 4.82 -7.40
N ALA A 22 -1.65 4.24 -7.07
CA ALA A 22 -1.13 3.06 -7.74
C ALA A 22 -2.05 1.83 -7.58
N PHE A 23 -2.55 1.58 -6.36
CA PHE A 23 -3.53 0.50 -6.14
C PHE A 23 -4.82 0.75 -6.93
N ARG A 24 -5.39 1.96 -6.87
CA ARG A 24 -6.60 2.29 -7.63
C ARG A 24 -6.41 2.05 -9.13
N TYR A 25 -5.24 2.41 -9.66
CA TYR A 25 -4.89 2.14 -11.05
C TYR A 25 -4.83 0.63 -11.35
N ALA A 26 -4.16 -0.16 -10.49
CA ALA A 26 -4.02 -1.60 -10.67
C ALA A 26 -5.38 -2.31 -10.65
N PHE A 27 -6.23 -2.03 -9.64
CA PHE A 27 -7.57 -2.60 -9.55
C PHE A 27 -8.43 -2.27 -10.76
N LYS A 28 -8.41 -1.01 -11.21
CA LYS A 28 -9.13 -0.59 -12.41
C LYS A 28 -8.63 -1.32 -13.66
N SER A 29 -7.31 -1.48 -13.80
CA SER A 29 -6.69 -2.15 -14.96
C SER A 29 -7.02 -3.64 -15.01
N LEU A 30 -7.16 -4.27 -13.84
CA LEU A 30 -7.55 -5.67 -13.68
C LEU A 30 -9.07 -5.89 -13.66
N GLN A 31 -9.86 -4.82 -13.81
CA GLN A 31 -11.33 -4.86 -13.73
C GLN A 31 -11.86 -5.45 -12.40
N LEU A 32 -11.14 -5.20 -11.31
CA LEU A 32 -11.50 -5.62 -9.96
C LEU A 32 -12.33 -4.54 -9.24
N PRO A 33 -13.20 -4.92 -8.28
CA PRO A 33 -13.88 -3.95 -7.42
C PRO A 33 -12.89 -3.08 -6.65
N LEU A 34 -13.05 -1.76 -6.70
CA LEU A 34 -12.20 -0.83 -5.98
C LEU A 34 -12.47 -0.88 -4.46
N PRO A 35 -11.45 -1.12 -3.63
CA PRO A 35 -11.61 -0.99 -2.18
C PRO A 35 -11.79 0.47 -1.75
N ASP A 36 -12.38 0.65 -0.58
CA ASP A 36 -12.46 1.95 0.10
C ASP A 36 -11.09 2.42 0.62
N ASP A 37 -11.01 3.69 1.03
CA ASP A 37 -9.75 4.29 1.48
C ASP A 37 -9.20 3.67 2.77
N ASP A 38 -10.06 3.17 3.65
CA ASP A 38 -9.64 2.53 4.91
C ASP A 38 -8.96 1.19 4.61
N THR A 39 -9.56 0.39 3.72
CA THR A 39 -8.98 -0.85 3.22
C THR A 39 -7.65 -0.58 2.50
N LEU A 40 -7.61 0.41 1.60
CA LEU A 40 -6.37 0.76 0.90
C LEU A 40 -5.26 1.25 1.83
N SER A 41 -5.60 1.85 2.97
CA SER A 41 -4.60 2.27 3.96
C SER A 41 -3.92 1.08 4.64
N THR A 42 -4.62 -0.06 4.75
CA THR A 42 -4.04 -1.31 5.32
C THR A 42 -3.02 -1.98 4.39
N PHE A 43 -2.92 -1.51 3.14
CA PHE A 43 -2.05 -2.07 2.10
C PHE A 43 -0.66 -1.42 2.08
N ILE A 44 -0.45 -0.37 2.87
CA ILE A 44 0.82 0.35 2.97
C ILE A 44 1.72 -0.38 3.98
N GLY A 45 2.88 -0.85 3.53
CA GLY A 45 3.89 -1.54 4.35
C GLY A 45 4.08 -3.02 4.02
N PRO A 46 3.04 -3.88 4.01
CA PRO A 46 3.19 -5.29 3.64
C PRO A 46 3.68 -5.45 2.19
N PRO A 47 4.35 -6.58 1.87
CA PRO A 47 4.70 -6.91 0.50
C PRO A 47 3.46 -6.95 -0.41
N LEU A 48 3.59 -6.45 -1.64
CA LEU A 48 2.47 -6.31 -2.57
C LEU A 48 1.73 -7.64 -2.82
N GLU A 49 2.47 -8.74 -2.94
CA GLU A 49 1.91 -10.07 -3.11
C GLU A 49 1.01 -10.49 -1.94
N THR A 50 1.39 -10.14 -0.71
CA THR A 50 0.60 -10.43 0.50
C THR A 50 -0.70 -9.64 0.49
N THR A 51 -0.64 -8.40 0.01
CA THR A 51 -1.82 -7.53 -0.12
C THR A 51 -2.77 -8.04 -1.21
N PHE A 52 -2.27 -8.29 -2.41
CA PHE A 52 -3.11 -8.75 -3.53
C PHE A 52 -3.70 -10.14 -3.28
N TRP A 53 -3.00 -11.03 -2.57
CA TRP A 53 -3.55 -12.34 -2.19
C TRP A 53 -4.81 -12.27 -1.34
N LYS A 54 -5.07 -11.17 -0.63
CA LYS A 54 -6.32 -11.00 0.15
C LYS A 54 -7.52 -10.62 -0.69
N VAL A 55 -7.29 -10.22 -1.94
CA VAL A 55 -8.30 -9.66 -2.86
C VAL A 55 -8.75 -10.71 -3.87
N PHE A 56 -7.84 -11.63 -4.23
CA PHE A 56 -8.13 -12.81 -5.04
C PHE A 56 -8.59 -13.98 -4.17
#